data_AF-A0A847TC14-F1
#
_entry.id   AF-A0A847TC14-F1
#
_cell.length_a   1.000
_cell.length_b   1.000
_cell.length_c   1.000
_cell.angle_alpha   90.00
_cell.angle_beta   90.00
_cell.angle_gamma   90.00
#
_symmetry.space_group_name_H-M   'P 1'
#
loop_
_entity.id
_entity.type
_entity.pdbx_description
1 polymer ?
#
loop_
_entity_poly.entity_id
_entity_poly.type
_entity_poly.pdbx_seq_one_letter_code
_entity_poly.pdbx_strand_id
1 'polypeptide(L)'
;MKRYLLLLPAFFIIFCFNSCKKDPPASNDAQVKNEITALKEEFISHNYSTKLRQKNGDSLELNLVPRWDSAYRKNNIDSIIYYFIPLQPQLRNRSGKHLYLSEINNRQFLLVRKTPKGNEFTKAVYTRKIIKSISDWDFVNNFTGTLKIESYNTGKAFVYEYINGNILKHPNPGKATTEGYIQQCHTEYECHWGALCPATYAYNGNIM
;
A
#
# COMPACT_ATOMS: atom_id res chain seq x y z
N MET A 1 -50.10 53.82 4.68
CA MET A 1 -50.24 52.35 4.71
C MET A 1 -48.86 51.72 4.54
N LYS A 2 -48.44 50.92 5.52
CA LYS A 2 -47.15 50.22 5.54
C LYS A 2 -47.24 48.96 4.67
N ARG A 3 -46.27 48.75 3.78
CA ARG A 3 -46.01 47.44 3.14
C ARG A 3 -44.50 47.21 3.16
N TYR A 4 -44.04 46.48 4.17
CA TYR A 4 -42.69 45.91 4.18
C TYR A 4 -42.75 44.61 3.40
N LEU A 5 -42.16 44.60 2.21
CA LEU A 5 -41.96 43.38 1.43
C LEU A 5 -40.68 42.71 1.94
N LEU A 6 -40.86 41.62 2.69
CA LEU A 6 -39.82 40.70 3.16
C LEU A 6 -39.13 40.04 1.95
N LEU A 7 -37.97 40.55 1.55
CA LEU A 7 -37.06 39.83 0.66
C LEU A 7 -36.07 39.00 1.50
N LEU A 8 -36.51 37.76 1.73
CA LEU A 8 -35.74 36.51 1.81
C LEU A 8 -34.22 36.60 2.10
N PRO A 9 -33.75 36.07 3.24
CA PRO A 9 -32.33 35.83 3.49
C PRO A 9 -31.91 34.55 2.75
N ALA A 10 -31.71 34.63 1.43
CA ALA A 10 -31.24 33.50 0.61
C ALA A 10 -29.69 33.43 0.48
N PHE A 11 -28.95 34.04 1.41
CA PHE A 11 -27.48 34.15 1.33
C PHE A 11 -26.70 33.35 2.38
N PHE A 12 -27.37 32.53 3.21
CA PHE A 12 -26.73 31.88 4.38
C PHE A 12 -26.76 30.34 4.38
N ILE A 13 -27.02 29.67 3.26
CA ILE A 13 -27.06 28.19 3.16
C ILE A 13 -26.10 27.65 2.08
N ILE A 14 -24.92 28.26 1.91
CA ILE A 14 -23.88 27.74 0.98
C ILE A 14 -22.56 27.39 1.70
N PHE A 15 -22.47 27.53 3.03
CA PHE A 15 -21.22 27.26 3.77
C PHE A 15 -21.17 25.95 4.57
N CYS A 16 -22.17 25.07 4.48
CA CYS A 16 -22.18 23.80 5.23
C CYS A 16 -21.70 22.56 4.45
N PHE A 17 -21.18 22.71 3.22
CA PHE A 17 -20.43 21.64 2.54
C PHE A 17 -18.92 21.72 2.80
N ASN A 18 -18.54 22.07 4.04
CA ASN A 18 -17.22 21.71 4.52
C ASN A 18 -17.17 20.18 4.53
N SER A 19 -16.48 19.65 3.52
CA SER A 19 -16.07 18.27 3.40
C SER A 19 -15.55 17.80 4.75
N CYS A 20 -16.35 17.04 5.49
CA CYS A 20 -15.82 16.08 6.44
C CYS A 20 -14.91 15.15 5.64
N LYS A 21 -13.60 15.47 5.60
CA LYS A 21 -12.60 14.45 5.36
C LYS A 21 -12.78 13.49 6.52
N LYS A 22 -13.44 12.36 6.24
CA LYS A 22 -13.67 11.30 7.20
C LYS A 22 -12.28 10.85 7.62
N ASP A 23 -11.85 11.25 8.81
CA ASP A 23 -10.65 10.71 9.42
C ASP A 23 -10.75 9.18 9.32
N PRO A 24 -9.65 8.48 8.97
CA PRO A 24 -9.67 7.03 8.98
C PRO A 24 -10.19 6.60 10.36
N PRO A 25 -11.17 5.68 10.42
CA PRO A 25 -11.76 5.30 11.69
C PRO A 25 -10.64 4.82 12.60
N ALA A 26 -10.39 5.57 13.68
CA ALA A 26 -9.56 5.12 14.79
C ALA A 26 -10.19 3.83 15.28
N SER A 27 -9.58 2.70 14.94
CA SER A 27 -10.11 1.40 15.31
C SER A 27 -10.06 1.26 16.82
N ASN A 28 -11.11 0.74 17.47
CA ASN A 28 -11.12 0.42 18.90
C ASN A 28 -9.77 -0.17 19.36
N ASP A 29 -9.04 0.61 20.14
CA ASP A 29 -7.58 0.70 20.05
C ASP A 29 -6.83 -0.48 20.69
N ALA A 30 -7.48 -1.27 21.55
CA ALA A 30 -6.86 -2.43 22.20
C ALA A 30 -7.01 -3.73 21.40
N GLN A 31 -8.20 -4.02 20.88
CA GLN A 31 -8.47 -5.27 20.17
C GLN A 31 -7.66 -5.35 18.86
N VAL A 32 -7.64 -4.26 18.09
CA VAL A 32 -6.90 -4.24 16.81
C VAL A 32 -5.39 -4.31 17.05
N LYS A 33 -4.87 -3.70 18.12
CA LYS A 33 -3.45 -3.85 18.51
C LYS A 33 -3.09 -5.29 18.88
N ASN A 34 -3.96 -5.99 19.60
CA ASN A 34 -3.74 -7.41 19.92
C ASN A 34 -3.74 -8.27 18.66
N GLU A 35 -4.66 -8.01 17.72
CA GLU A 35 -4.68 -8.72 16.45
C GLU A 35 -3.43 -8.46 15.61
N ILE A 36 -2.98 -7.20 15.50
CA ILE A 36 -1.75 -6.86 14.77
C ILE A 36 -0.53 -7.54 15.41
N THR A 37 -0.47 -7.60 16.75
CA THR A 37 0.61 -8.31 17.47
C THR A 37 0.61 -9.80 17.12
N ALA A 38 -0.54 -10.46 17.14
CA ALA A 38 -0.65 -11.87 16.74
C ALA A 38 -0.23 -12.09 15.28
N LEU A 39 -0.63 -11.20 14.36
CA LEU A 39 -0.22 -11.25 12.96
C LEU A 39 1.30 -11.09 12.78
N LYS A 40 1.94 -10.23 13.60
CA LYS A 40 3.40 -10.06 13.60
C LYS A 40 4.11 -11.33 14.04
N GLU A 41 3.63 -11.97 15.10
CA GLU A 41 4.20 -13.22 15.61
C GLU A 41 4.08 -14.34 14.57
N GLU A 42 2.90 -14.49 13.96
CA GLU A 42 2.67 -15.47 12.90
C GLU A 42 3.54 -15.19 11.65
N PHE A 43 3.72 -13.93 11.28
CA PHE A 43 4.60 -13.57 10.17
C PHE A 43 6.07 -13.97 10.44
N ILE A 44 6.53 -13.78 11.67
CA ILE A 44 7.87 -14.15 12.10
C ILE A 44 8.02 -15.68 12.18
N SER A 45 7.03 -16.39 12.73
CA SER A 45 7.09 -17.86 12.86
C SER A 45 7.13 -18.56 11.50
N HIS A 46 6.47 -18.02 10.49
CA HIS A 46 6.56 -18.51 9.10
C HIS A 46 7.85 -18.08 8.37
N ASN A 47 8.74 -17.34 9.02
CA ASN A 47 10.00 -16.84 8.45
C ASN A 47 9.82 -15.97 7.20
N TYR A 48 8.67 -15.31 7.04
CA TYR A 48 8.37 -14.47 5.89
C TYR A 48 9.22 -13.19 5.84
N SER A 49 9.85 -12.81 6.96
CA SER A 49 10.83 -11.71 7.02
C SER A 49 11.98 -11.87 6.02
N THR A 50 12.34 -13.11 5.65
CA THR A 50 13.38 -13.37 4.63
C THR A 50 12.93 -12.99 3.22
N LYS A 51 11.62 -13.05 2.93
CA LYS A 51 11.03 -12.68 1.63
C LYS A 51 10.94 -11.16 1.41
N LEU A 52 11.22 -10.39 2.45
CA LEU A 52 11.27 -8.92 2.41
C LEU A 52 12.68 -8.38 2.08
N ARG A 53 13.65 -9.27 1.87
CA ARG A 53 15.03 -8.93 1.56
C ARG A 53 15.34 -9.21 0.10
N GLN A 54 15.94 -8.24 -0.57
CA GLN A 54 16.40 -8.34 -1.94
C GLN A 54 17.86 -7.91 -2.01
N LYS A 55 18.74 -8.81 -2.46
CA LYS A 55 20.13 -8.45 -2.72
C LYS A 55 20.19 -7.69 -4.04
N ASN A 56 20.89 -6.56 -4.04
CA ASN A 56 21.20 -5.80 -5.24
C ASN A 56 22.71 -5.78 -5.42
N GLY A 57 23.21 -6.73 -6.22
CA GLY A 57 24.63 -7.04 -6.34
C GLY A 57 25.28 -7.48 -5.02
N ASP A 58 26.59 -7.26 -4.89
CA ASP A 58 27.38 -7.83 -3.80
C ASP A 58 27.48 -6.95 -2.55
N SER A 59 26.95 -5.73 -2.60
CA SER A 59 27.20 -4.72 -1.56
C SER A 59 25.97 -4.05 -0.99
N LEU A 60 24.81 -4.21 -1.63
CA LEU A 60 23.58 -3.57 -1.24
C LEU A 60 22.49 -4.62 -1.03
N GLU A 61 21.76 -4.45 0.06
CA GLU A 61 20.58 -5.23 0.38
C GLU A 61 19.42 -4.26 0.60
N LEU A 62 18.37 -4.39 -0.20
CA LEU A 62 17.10 -3.73 0.06
C LEU A 62 16.30 -4.60 1.02
N ASN A 63 15.95 -4.02 2.17
CA ASN A 63 15.12 -4.64 3.17
C ASN A 63 13.82 -3.85 3.32
N LEU A 64 12.69 -4.52 3.17
CA LEU A 64 11.37 -3.93 3.39
C LEU A 64 10.94 -4.21 4.83
N VAL A 65 10.84 -3.17 5.65
CA VAL A 65 10.51 -3.31 7.07
C VAL A 65 9.04 -3.04 7.30
N PRO A 66 8.25 -4.00 7.83
CA PRO A 66 6.84 -3.75 8.13
C PRO A 66 6.67 -2.79 9.31
N ARG A 67 5.91 -1.72 9.09
CA ARG A 67 5.50 -0.74 10.09
C ARG A 67 4.21 -1.16 10.78
N TRP A 68 4.33 -2.13 11.69
CA TRP A 68 3.20 -2.73 12.41
C TRP A 68 2.38 -1.69 13.21
N ASP A 69 3.05 -0.66 13.73
CA ASP A 69 2.47 0.48 14.44
C ASP A 69 1.59 1.38 13.55
N SER A 70 1.83 1.35 12.23
CA SER A 70 1.10 2.12 11.23
C SER A 70 0.10 1.26 10.44
N ALA A 71 -0.18 0.06 10.91
CA ALA A 71 -1.12 -0.83 10.25
C ALA A 71 -2.56 -0.34 10.38
N TYR A 72 -3.34 -0.49 9.32
CA TYR A 72 -4.76 -0.14 9.34
C TYR A 72 -5.62 -1.30 8.86
N ARG A 73 -6.82 -1.38 9.45
CA ARG A 73 -7.79 -2.44 9.22
C ARG A 73 -8.90 -1.96 8.28
N LYS A 74 -9.22 -2.76 7.27
CA LYS A 74 -10.37 -2.55 6.39
C LYS A 74 -11.28 -3.77 6.43
N ASN A 75 -12.53 -3.54 6.83
CA ASN A 75 -13.57 -4.55 6.75
C ASN A 75 -14.21 -4.48 5.38
N ASN A 76 -14.35 -5.63 4.71
CA ASN A 76 -15.16 -5.75 3.51
C ASN A 76 -16.57 -6.27 3.87
N ILE A 77 -17.53 -6.11 2.97
CA ILE A 77 -18.95 -6.47 3.18
C ILE A 77 -19.11 -7.96 3.54
N ASP A 78 -18.25 -8.83 3.02
CA ASP A 78 -18.34 -10.29 3.17
C ASP A 78 -17.63 -10.87 4.40
N SER A 79 -17.54 -10.12 5.51
CA SER A 79 -16.80 -10.52 6.73
C SER A 79 -15.29 -10.80 6.54
N ILE A 80 -14.74 -10.54 5.35
CA ILE A 80 -13.30 -10.61 5.10
C ILE A 80 -12.66 -9.36 5.69
N ILE A 81 -11.69 -9.58 6.57
CA ILE A 81 -10.91 -8.51 7.19
C ILE A 81 -9.55 -8.44 6.53
N TYR A 82 -9.18 -7.24 6.09
CA TYR A 82 -7.85 -6.94 5.56
C TYR A 82 -7.08 -6.05 6.53
N TYR A 83 -5.81 -6.37 6.74
CA TYR A 83 -4.84 -5.50 7.40
C TYR A 83 -3.83 -5.06 6.36
N PHE A 84 -3.61 -3.76 6.30
CA PHE A 84 -2.60 -3.15 5.46
C PHE A 84 -1.50 -2.66 6.38
N ILE A 85 -0.34 -3.31 6.33
CA ILE A 85 0.83 -2.93 7.11
C ILE A 85 1.82 -2.28 6.13
N PRO A 86 2.10 -0.96 6.24
CA PRO A 86 3.04 -0.29 5.34
C PRO A 86 4.42 -0.93 5.41
N LEU A 87 5.09 -1.08 4.26
CA LEU A 87 6.46 -1.55 4.17
C LEU A 87 7.38 -0.36 3.93
N GLN A 88 8.33 -0.14 4.82
CA GLN A 88 9.32 0.92 4.69
C GLN A 88 10.61 0.36 4.06
N PRO A 89 11.00 0.83 2.86
CA PRO A 89 12.25 0.41 2.25
C PRO A 89 13.46 0.98 2.97
N GLN A 90 14.41 0.10 3.28
CA GLN A 90 15.71 0.41 3.85
C GLN A 90 16.79 -0.22 2.99
N LEU A 91 17.77 0.56 2.56
CA LEU A 91 19.00 0.02 2.00
C LEU A 91 19.99 -0.23 3.11
N ARG A 92 20.63 -1.41 3.07
CA ARG A 92 21.76 -1.75 3.90
C ARG A 92 22.98 -1.94 3.02
N ASN A 93 24.07 -1.26 3.34
CA ASN A 93 25.35 -1.46 2.68
C ASN A 93 26.22 -2.50 3.41
N ARG A 94 27.39 -2.84 2.86
CA ARG A 94 28.36 -3.75 3.51
C ARG A 94 28.81 -3.30 4.89
N SER A 95 28.83 -2.00 5.17
CA SER A 95 29.17 -1.47 6.49
C SER A 95 28.03 -1.60 7.51
N GLY A 96 26.90 -2.17 7.12
CA GLY A 96 25.73 -2.35 7.98
C GLY A 96 24.92 -1.06 8.22
N LYS A 97 25.26 0.06 7.57
CA LYS A 97 24.53 1.31 7.71
C LYS A 97 23.18 1.21 7.01
N HIS A 98 22.13 1.66 7.70
CA HIS A 98 20.79 1.75 7.16
C HIS A 98 20.57 3.13 6.50
N LEU A 99 20.14 3.12 5.25
CA LEU A 99 19.69 4.29 4.50
C LEU A 99 18.20 4.15 4.24
N TYR A 100 17.41 5.11 4.67
CA TYR A 100 15.98 5.11 4.41
C TYR A 100 15.71 5.63 3.00
N LEU A 101 14.85 4.93 2.27
CA LEU A 101 14.41 5.35 0.95
C LEU A 101 13.05 6.04 1.05
N SER A 102 12.90 7.14 0.32
CA SER A 102 11.58 7.72 0.03
C SER A 102 11.07 7.12 -1.27
N GLU A 103 9.86 6.57 -1.25
CA GLU A 103 9.18 6.10 -2.45
C GLU A 103 8.35 7.23 -3.06
N ILE A 104 8.54 7.47 -4.36
CA ILE A 104 7.68 8.37 -5.15
C ILE A 104 6.77 7.51 -6.01
N ASN A 105 5.45 7.77 -5.92
CA ASN A 105 4.39 7.07 -6.67
C ASN A 105 4.28 5.57 -6.41
N ASN A 106 5.14 5.02 -5.57
CA ASN A 106 5.10 3.65 -5.12
C ASN A 106 4.77 3.61 -3.64
N ARG A 107 3.91 2.66 -3.28
CA ARG A 107 3.69 2.26 -1.89
C ARG A 107 3.63 0.75 -1.82
N GLN A 108 4.36 0.21 -0.85
CA GLN A 108 4.39 -1.22 -0.59
C GLN A 108 3.69 -1.52 0.73
N PHE A 109 2.90 -2.59 0.75
CA PHE A 109 2.20 -3.06 1.93
C PHE A 109 2.39 -4.56 2.09
N LEU A 110 2.50 -5.00 3.33
CA LEU A 110 2.16 -6.36 3.72
C LEU A 110 0.65 -6.40 3.93
N LEU A 111 -0.04 -7.05 3.01
CA LEU A 111 -1.48 -7.27 3.08
C LEU A 111 -1.74 -8.61 3.78
N VAL A 112 -2.55 -8.57 4.83
CA VAL A 112 -3.02 -9.77 5.52
C VAL A 112 -4.51 -9.89 5.33
N ARG A 113 -4.95 -10.99 4.72
CA ARG A 113 -6.37 -11.33 4.61
C ARG A 113 -6.70 -12.40 5.65
N LYS A 114 -7.57 -12.07 6.62
CA LYS A 114 -8.08 -13.06 7.57
C LYS A 114 -9.19 -13.85 6.91
N THR A 115 -9.07 -15.18 6.93
CA THR A 115 -10.10 -16.10 6.47
C THR A 115 -10.39 -17.14 7.55
N PRO A 116 -11.54 -17.84 7.51
CA PRO A 116 -11.81 -18.95 8.43
C PRO A 116 -10.77 -20.09 8.37
N LYS A 117 -10.01 -20.20 7.28
CA LYS A 117 -8.98 -21.24 7.06
C LYS A 117 -7.58 -20.81 7.54
N GLY A 118 -7.42 -19.56 7.98
CA GLY A 118 -6.14 -18.97 8.36
C GLY A 118 -5.87 -17.63 7.69
N ASN A 119 -4.71 -17.06 8.00
CA ASN A 119 -4.28 -15.76 7.51
C ASN A 119 -3.45 -15.92 6.23
N GLU A 120 -3.80 -15.17 5.19
CA GLU A 120 -3.06 -15.14 3.93
C GLU A 120 -2.17 -13.89 3.91
N PHE A 121 -0.86 -14.08 3.84
CA PHE A 121 0.12 -12.99 3.77
C PHE A 121 0.53 -12.74 2.32
N THR A 122 0.40 -11.49 1.89
CA THR A 122 0.64 -11.07 0.50
C THR A 122 1.42 -9.77 0.48
N LYS A 123 2.46 -9.68 -0.36
CA LYS A 123 3.09 -8.39 -0.69
C LYS A 123 2.23 -7.67 -1.71
N ALA A 124 1.84 -6.44 -1.42
CA ALA A 124 1.13 -5.58 -2.35
C ALA A 124 2.00 -4.37 -2.72
N VAL A 125 2.18 -4.11 -4.01
CA VAL A 125 2.93 -2.96 -4.54
C VAL A 125 1.97 -2.14 -5.38
N TYR A 126 1.68 -0.93 -4.93
CA TYR A 126 0.83 0.03 -5.63
C TYR A 126 1.69 1.06 -6.33
N THR A 127 1.58 1.17 -7.65
CA THR A 127 2.27 2.14 -8.49
C THR A 127 1.26 3.10 -9.12
N ARG A 128 1.23 4.35 -8.67
CA ARG A 128 0.31 5.37 -9.20
C ARG A 128 0.74 5.87 -10.57
N LYS A 129 -0.24 6.06 -11.47
CA LYS A 129 -0.02 6.73 -12.78
C LYS A 129 0.18 8.24 -12.63
N ILE A 130 -0.38 8.87 -11.58
CA ILE A 130 -0.31 10.33 -11.35
C ILE A 130 0.63 10.64 -10.19
N ILE A 131 1.53 11.61 -10.40
CA ILE A 131 2.51 12.07 -9.41
C ILE A 131 1.84 13.02 -8.41
N LYS A 132 1.44 12.51 -7.25
CA LYS A 132 0.96 13.33 -6.11
C LYS A 132 1.41 12.70 -4.79
N SER A 133 1.97 13.53 -3.90
CA SER A 133 2.26 13.15 -2.52
C SER A 133 0.94 13.02 -1.75
N ILE A 134 0.66 11.82 -1.26
CA ILE A 134 -0.62 11.44 -0.66
C ILE A 134 -0.32 10.50 0.52
N SER A 135 -1.13 10.56 1.58
CA SER A 135 -1.03 9.68 2.76
C SER A 135 -1.24 8.21 2.37
N ASP A 136 -0.75 7.24 3.16
CA ASP A 136 -0.85 5.81 2.83
C ASP A 136 -2.31 5.33 2.72
N TRP A 137 -3.20 5.85 3.56
CA TRP A 137 -4.63 5.55 3.52
C TRP A 137 -5.29 6.10 2.24
N ASP A 138 -5.00 7.35 1.92
CA ASP A 138 -5.48 7.99 0.69
C ASP A 138 -4.81 7.41 -0.56
N PHE A 139 -3.67 6.72 -0.39
CA PHE A 139 -2.95 6.09 -1.48
C PHE A 139 -3.73 4.94 -2.10
N VAL A 140 -4.42 4.17 -1.26
CA VAL A 140 -5.24 3.01 -1.68
C VAL A 140 -6.66 3.46 -2.07
N ASN A 141 -7.20 4.51 -1.45
CA ASN A 141 -8.52 5.02 -1.79
C ASN A 141 -8.49 5.80 -3.12
N ASN A 142 -9.43 5.52 -4.03
CA ASN A 142 -9.48 6.11 -5.38
C ASN A 142 -8.18 5.93 -6.18
N PHE A 143 -7.49 4.80 -5.97
CA PHE A 143 -6.24 4.49 -6.65
C PHE A 143 -6.41 4.38 -8.17
N THR A 144 -5.53 5.04 -8.92
CA THR A 144 -5.38 4.90 -10.37
C THR A 144 -3.93 4.56 -10.67
N GLY A 145 -3.70 3.39 -11.23
CA GLY A 145 -2.36 2.83 -11.35
C GLY A 145 -2.35 1.31 -11.49
N THR A 146 -1.22 0.72 -11.14
CA THR A 146 -1.00 -0.72 -11.21
C THR A 146 -0.81 -1.27 -9.79
N LEU A 147 -1.52 -2.34 -9.46
CA LEU A 147 -1.35 -3.11 -8.23
C LEU A 147 -0.72 -4.46 -8.58
N LYS A 148 0.49 -4.72 -8.10
CA LYS A 148 1.08 -6.06 -8.10
C LYS A 148 0.88 -6.68 -6.73
N ILE A 149 0.30 -7.88 -6.68
CA ILE A 149 0.19 -8.69 -5.46
C ILE A 149 1.00 -9.96 -5.60
N GLU A 150 1.65 -10.40 -4.54
CA GLU A 150 2.46 -11.62 -4.50
C GLU A 150 2.19 -12.37 -3.20
N SER A 151 1.64 -13.58 -3.31
CA SER A 151 1.34 -14.43 -2.15
C SER A 151 2.61 -15.02 -1.56
N TYR A 152 2.85 -14.85 -0.26
CA TYR A 152 3.99 -15.49 0.40
C TYR A 152 3.79 -16.99 0.62
N ASN A 153 2.56 -17.46 0.74
CA ASN A 153 2.28 -18.88 0.88
C ASN A 153 2.57 -19.64 -0.42
N THR A 154 2.18 -19.07 -1.58
CA THR A 154 2.22 -19.79 -2.87
C THR A 154 3.28 -19.30 -3.84
N GLY A 155 3.87 -18.12 -3.63
CA GLY A 155 4.78 -17.46 -4.57
C GLY A 155 4.10 -16.92 -5.83
N LYS A 156 2.78 -17.10 -5.98
CA LYS A 156 2.05 -16.60 -7.14
C LYS A 156 1.91 -15.08 -7.09
N ALA A 157 2.15 -14.44 -8.23
CA ALA A 157 1.99 -13.00 -8.39
C ALA A 157 0.89 -12.69 -9.41
N PHE A 158 0.14 -11.62 -9.15
CA PHE A 158 -0.89 -11.09 -10.04
C PHE A 158 -0.70 -9.58 -10.18
N VAL A 159 -1.05 -9.05 -11.35
CA VAL A 159 -1.00 -7.62 -11.64
C VAL A 159 -2.39 -7.17 -12.06
N TYR A 160 -2.85 -6.06 -11.50
CA TYR A 160 -4.14 -5.46 -11.78
C TYR A 160 -3.97 -3.99 -12.14
N GLU A 161 -4.65 -3.55 -13.19
CA GLU A 161 -4.80 -2.13 -13.46
C GLU A 161 -6.05 -1.58 -12.77
N TYR A 162 -5.90 -0.41 -12.15
CA TYR A 162 -6.97 0.30 -11.47
C TYR A 162 -7.19 1.67 -12.12
N ILE A 163 -8.46 2.04 -12.26
CA ILE A 163 -8.90 3.41 -12.53
C ILE A 163 -9.93 3.81 -11.49
N ASN A 164 -9.63 4.87 -10.74
CA ASN A 164 -10.50 5.46 -9.72
C ASN A 164 -11.00 4.42 -8.71
N GLY A 165 -10.10 3.56 -8.23
CA GLY A 165 -10.40 2.50 -7.27
C GLY A 165 -11.07 1.25 -7.85
N ASN A 166 -11.37 1.23 -9.16
CA ASN A 166 -11.97 0.06 -9.82
C ASN A 166 -10.93 -0.68 -10.66
N ILE A 167 -10.93 -2.01 -10.54
CA ILE A 167 -10.12 -2.86 -11.42
C ILE A 167 -10.65 -2.70 -12.85
N LEU A 168 -9.76 -2.33 -13.77
CA LEU A 168 -10.05 -2.46 -15.20
C LEU A 168 -10.20 -3.95 -15.49
N LYS A 169 -11.41 -4.38 -15.85
CA LYS A 169 -11.66 -5.77 -16.25
C LYS A 169 -10.66 -6.14 -17.35
N HIS A 170 -9.68 -6.98 -17.03
CA HIS A 170 -8.95 -7.68 -18.08
C HIS A 170 -9.87 -8.75 -18.67
N PRO A 171 -10.00 -8.86 -20.00
CA PRO A 171 -10.70 -9.96 -20.64
C PRO A 171 -9.87 -11.23 -20.45
N ASN A 172 -10.16 -11.99 -19.37
CA ASN A 172 -9.94 -13.43 -19.14
C ASN A 172 -9.51 -13.74 -17.70
N PRO A 173 -10.46 -13.87 -16.75
CA PRO A 173 -10.20 -14.39 -15.41
C PRO A 173 -9.99 -15.93 -15.35
N GLY A 174 -9.75 -16.59 -16.50
CA GLY A 174 -9.87 -18.05 -16.65
C GLY A 174 -8.61 -18.83 -17.04
N LYS A 175 -7.44 -18.19 -17.23
CA LYS A 175 -6.18 -18.94 -17.38
C LYS A 175 -5.41 -18.89 -16.08
N ALA A 176 -5.67 -19.87 -15.22
CA ALA A 176 -4.58 -20.39 -14.42
C ALA A 176 -3.48 -20.78 -15.41
N THR A 177 -2.30 -20.17 -15.29
CA THR A 177 -1.10 -20.62 -16.00
C THR A 177 -0.71 -21.99 -15.45
N THR A 178 -1.40 -23.03 -15.90
CA THR A 178 -0.84 -24.37 -15.99
C THR A 178 0.30 -24.30 -16.99
N GLU A 179 1.52 -24.54 -16.51
CA GLU A 179 2.74 -24.87 -17.26
C GLU A 179 2.76 -24.34 -18.70
N GLY A 180 2.85 -23.03 -18.79
CA GLY A 180 3.13 -22.31 -20.02
C GLY A 180 3.64 -20.97 -19.57
N TYR A 181 4.96 -20.77 -19.67
CA TYR A 181 5.59 -19.49 -19.42
C TYR A 181 4.87 -18.41 -20.24
N ILE A 182 4.01 -17.63 -19.61
CA ILE A 182 3.66 -16.32 -20.17
C ILE A 182 4.84 -15.44 -19.78
N GLN A 183 5.85 -15.41 -20.67
CA GLN A 183 6.94 -14.47 -20.56
C GLN A 183 6.40 -13.08 -20.88
N GLN A 184 5.81 -12.42 -19.88
CA GLN A 184 5.59 -10.98 -19.94
C GLN A 184 6.95 -10.33 -19.70
N CYS A 185 7.62 -9.94 -20.78
CA CYS A 185 8.81 -9.11 -20.73
C CYS A 185 8.41 -7.75 -20.15
N HIS A 186 8.66 -7.55 -18.87
CA HIS A 186 8.68 -6.23 -18.28
C HIS A 186 10.10 -5.68 -18.41
N THR A 187 10.22 -4.44 -18.86
CA THR A 187 11.47 -3.70 -18.73
C THR A 187 11.65 -3.40 -17.24
N GLU A 188 12.42 -4.24 -16.56
CA GLU A 188 12.96 -3.91 -15.25
C GLU A 188 14.06 -2.88 -15.47
N TYR A 189 13.78 -1.64 -15.07
CA TYR A 189 14.82 -0.62 -15.05
C TYR A 189 15.74 -0.93 -13.87
N GLU A 190 16.91 -1.51 -14.16
CA GLU A 190 18.02 -1.50 -13.23
C GLU A 190 18.54 -0.06 -13.10
N CYS A 191 18.19 0.56 -11.98
CA CYS A 191 18.65 1.89 -11.65
C CYS A 191 20.12 1.83 -11.22
N HIS A 192 21.02 2.16 -12.13
CA HIS A 192 22.39 2.52 -11.76
C HIS A 192 22.41 3.95 -11.23
N TRP A 193 23.15 4.19 -10.13
CA TRP A 193 23.20 5.45 -9.36
C TRP A 193 23.65 6.71 -10.13
N GLY A 194 23.77 6.66 -11.45
CA GLY A 194 24.00 7.81 -12.34
C GLY A 194 22.77 8.27 -13.14
N ALA A 195 21.68 7.50 -13.15
CA ALA A 195 20.43 7.87 -13.82
C ALA A 195 19.34 8.17 -12.77
N LEU A 196 18.70 9.34 -12.89
CA LEU A 196 17.52 9.72 -12.11
C LEU A 196 16.41 8.70 -12.35
N CYS A 197 16.26 7.74 -11.45
CA CYS A 197 15.10 6.86 -11.45
C CYS A 197 13.93 7.57 -10.77
N PRO A 198 12.78 7.72 -11.45
CA PRO A 198 11.65 8.49 -10.91
C PRO A 198 10.97 7.83 -9.70
N ALA A 199 11.40 6.64 -9.26
CA ALA A 199 10.70 5.82 -8.28
C ALA A 199 11.21 5.95 -6.83
N THR A 200 12.49 6.25 -6.61
CA THR A 200 13.09 6.22 -5.27
C THR A 200 14.24 7.22 -5.11
N TYR A 201 14.26 7.91 -3.96
CA TYR A 201 15.37 8.78 -3.57
C TYR A 201 15.91 8.32 -2.21
N ALA A 202 17.22 8.21 -2.09
CA ALA A 202 17.89 7.88 -0.83
C ALA A 202 18.21 9.15 -0.04
N TYR A 203 17.89 9.16 1.24
CA TYR A 203 18.27 10.27 2.13
C TYR A 203 19.04 9.73 3.34
N ASN A 204 20.11 10.43 3.72
CA ASN A 204 20.78 10.22 4.99
C ASN A 204 19.99 10.98 6.07
N GLY A 205 19.07 10.31 6.74
CA GLY A 205 18.30 10.88 7.84
C GLY A 205 19.19 11.22 9.04
N ASN A 206 19.58 12.48 9.19
CA ASN A 206 19.59 13.11 10.51
C ASN A 206 18.16 13.65 10.71
N ILE A 207 17.38 12.95 11.52
CA ILE A 207 16.06 13.42 11.97
C ILE A 207 16.31 14.08 13.32
N MET A 208 16.02 15.39 13.41
CA MET A 208 15.88 16.13 14.68
C MET A 208 14.62 15.69 15.41
#